data_AF-A0A7X8AGZ5-F1
#
_entry.id   AF-A0A7X8AGZ5-F1
#
_cell.length_a   1.000
_cell.length_b   1.000
_cell.length_c   1.000
_cell.angle_alpha   90.00
_cell.angle_beta   90.00
_cell.angle_gamma   90.00
#
_symmetry.space_group_name_H-M   'P 1'
#
loop_
_entity.id
_entity.type
_entity.pdbx_description
1 polymer ?
#
loop_
_entity_poly.entity_id
_entity_poly.type
_entity_poly.pdbx_seq_one_letter_code
_entity_poly.pdbx_strand_id
1 'polypeptide(L)'
;MRSFLLKNKSPIVKWGLIPDGVMYQGKIPEVYNLAISPTPGIIIVDVDVDIEKNKNGFENIPHNLLKELETTFNYSTKRGGKHYWLKYTGTKHLGNKTSNKSIDLRTEKGYVVYWHTEPIENCLGRIKETSEQLNEWIEGLFCYKVK
;
A
#
# COMPACT_ATOMS: atom_id res chain seq x y z
N MET A 1 3.15 3.42 12.24
CA MET A 1 2.90 4.01 10.91
C MET A 1 3.21 5.48 10.97
N ARG A 2 3.42 6.16 9.84
CA ARG A 2 3.59 7.62 9.82
C ARG A 2 2.81 8.25 8.67
N SER A 3 2.32 9.47 8.87
CA SER A 3 1.63 10.23 7.82
C SER A 3 2.17 11.64 7.65
N PHE A 4 2.07 12.14 6.42
CA PHE A 4 2.65 13.42 6.01
C PHE A 4 1.96 13.95 4.76
N LEU A 5 2.12 15.24 4.50
CA LEU A 5 1.50 15.88 3.35
C LEU A 5 2.35 15.71 2.08
N LEU A 6 1.65 15.54 0.96
CA LEU A 6 2.20 15.62 -0.39
C LEU A 6 1.70 16.90 -1.06
N LYS A 7 2.58 17.56 -1.80
CA LYS A 7 2.23 18.60 -2.77
C LYS A 7 2.72 18.16 -4.15
N ASN A 8 1.86 18.20 -5.16
CA ASN A 8 2.20 17.74 -6.52
C ASN A 8 2.86 16.34 -6.55
N LYS A 9 2.26 15.39 -5.83
CA LYS A 9 2.74 13.99 -5.66
C LYS A 9 4.09 13.83 -4.95
N SER A 10 4.67 14.90 -4.40
CA SER A 10 5.97 14.86 -3.72
C SER A 10 5.81 15.18 -2.23
N PRO A 11 6.49 14.46 -1.33
CA PRO A 11 6.49 14.77 0.10
C PRO A 11 7.06 16.17 0.36
N ILE A 12 6.40 16.96 1.19
CA ILE A 12 6.90 18.31 1.55
C ILE A 12 7.99 18.29 2.63
N VAL A 13 8.21 17.12 3.22
CA VAL A 13 9.20 16.87 4.26
C VAL A 13 9.98 15.60 3.90
N LYS A 14 11.17 15.44 4.47
CA LYS A 14 11.93 14.19 4.42
C LYS A 14 11.21 13.12 5.25
N TRP A 15 10.18 12.51 4.67
CA TRP A 15 9.26 11.61 5.37
C TRP A 15 9.94 10.41 6.06
N GLY A 16 11.08 9.95 5.53
CA GLY A 16 11.88 8.89 6.15
C GLY A 16 12.47 9.28 7.52
N LEU A 17 12.57 10.57 7.82
CA LEU A 17 13.02 11.09 9.12
C LEU A 17 11.88 11.27 10.13
N ILE A 18 10.62 11.16 9.68
CA ILE A 18 9.48 11.19 10.59
C ILE A 18 9.50 9.88 11.40
N PRO A 19 9.49 9.92 12.74
CA PRO A 19 9.44 8.71 13.57
C PRO A 19 8.20 7.87 13.29
N ASP A 20 8.29 6.55 13.52
CA ASP A 20 7.11 5.71 13.47
C ASP A 20 6.13 6.08 14.60
N GLY A 21 4.83 6.09 14.29
CA GLY A 21 3.76 6.51 15.20
C GLY A 21 3.35 7.98 15.03
N VAL A 22 4.09 8.78 14.26
CA VAL A 22 3.77 10.20 14.05
C VAL A 22 2.78 10.38 12.90
N MET A 23 1.60 10.90 13.23
CA MET A 23 0.50 11.08 12.30
C MET A 23 0.16 12.57 12.16
N TYR A 24 -0.05 13.03 10.93
CA TYR A 24 -0.58 14.35 10.62
C TYR A 24 -1.92 14.57 11.33
N GLN A 25 -2.03 15.69 12.04
CA GLN A 25 -3.24 16.09 12.76
C GLN A 25 -3.86 17.32 12.10
N GLY A 26 -5.19 17.33 12.00
CA GLY A 26 -5.96 18.46 11.50
C GLY A 26 -6.43 18.33 10.05
N LYS A 27 -6.97 19.43 9.51
CA LYS A 27 -7.56 19.46 8.16
C LYS A 27 -6.45 19.42 7.11
N ILE A 28 -6.64 18.59 6.07
CA ILE A 28 -5.75 18.57 4.90
C ILE A 28 -6.05 19.83 4.06
N PRO A 29 -5.07 20.70 3.76
CA PRO A 29 -5.30 21.89 2.94
C PRO A 29 -5.57 21.51 1.47
N GLU A 30 -6.38 22.30 0.75
CA GLU A 30 -6.98 21.94 -0.57
C GLU A 30 -6.00 21.46 -1.64
N VAL A 31 -4.76 21.95 -1.65
CA VAL A 31 -3.75 21.61 -2.67
C VAL A 31 -2.82 20.46 -2.26
N TYR A 32 -3.08 19.85 -1.11
CA TYR A 32 -2.26 18.78 -0.55
C TYR A 32 -3.04 17.47 -0.54
N ASN A 33 -2.29 16.37 -0.53
CA ASN A 33 -2.84 15.05 -0.22
C ASN A 33 -2.18 14.51 1.04
N LEU A 34 -2.90 13.71 1.80
CA LEU A 34 -2.31 12.92 2.88
C LEU A 34 -1.63 11.68 2.30
N ALA A 35 -0.43 11.38 2.74
CA ALA A 35 0.24 10.11 2.47
C ALA A 35 0.50 9.35 3.77
N ILE A 36 0.52 8.03 3.68
CA ILE A 36 0.82 7.14 4.79
C ILE A 36 1.91 6.17 4.37
N SER A 37 2.95 6.09 5.19
CA SER A 37 3.95 5.02 5.13
C SER A 37 3.62 4.00 6.23
N PRO A 38 3.53 2.70 5.89
CA PRO A 38 3.22 1.67 6.86
C PRO A 38 4.39 1.48 7.84
N THR A 39 4.12 0.83 8.97
CA THR A 39 5.15 0.39 9.93
C THR A 39 5.73 -0.95 9.47
N PRO A 40 6.96 -1.34 9.90
CA PRO A 40 7.48 -2.68 9.62
C PRO A 40 6.47 -3.79 9.96
N GLY A 41 6.35 -4.78 9.07
CA GLY A 41 5.39 -5.88 9.19
C GLY A 41 4.01 -5.60 8.59
N ILE A 42 3.68 -4.33 8.29
CA ILE A 42 2.52 -3.98 7.47
C ILE A 42 2.98 -3.62 6.06
N ILE A 43 2.33 -4.20 5.07
CA ILE A 43 2.58 -3.94 3.66
C ILE A 43 1.31 -3.46 2.98
N ILE A 44 1.49 -2.79 1.84
CA ILE A 44 0.40 -2.31 1.00
C ILE A 44 0.61 -2.88 -0.39
N VAL A 45 -0.34 -3.68 -0.86
CA VAL A 45 -0.44 -4.06 -2.27
C VAL A 45 -1.21 -2.95 -2.98
N ASP A 46 -0.49 -2.20 -3.81
CA ASP A 46 -0.93 -1.01 -4.52
C ASP A 46 -1.28 -1.40 -5.97
N VAL A 47 -2.57 -1.59 -6.24
CA VAL A 47 -3.06 -2.06 -7.54
C VAL A 47 -3.50 -0.87 -8.37
N ASP A 48 -2.84 -0.69 -9.51
CA ASP A 48 -3.07 0.43 -10.42
C ASP A 48 -4.01 0.07 -11.57
N VAL A 49 -4.85 1.05 -11.95
CA VAL A 49 -5.67 1.01 -13.17
C VAL A 49 -5.41 2.28 -13.96
N ASP A 50 -5.10 2.12 -15.25
CA ASP A 50 -4.90 3.19 -16.22
C ASP A 50 -5.51 2.76 -17.55
N ILE A 51 -6.79 3.10 -17.74
CA ILE A 51 -7.59 2.75 -18.92
C ILE A 51 -6.99 3.34 -20.19
N GLU A 52 -6.47 4.57 -20.12
CA GLU A 52 -5.85 5.26 -21.27
C GLU A 52 -4.63 4.49 -21.80
N LYS A 53 -3.93 3.76 -20.91
CA LYS A 53 -2.75 2.95 -21.25
C LYS A 53 -3.05 1.46 -21.34
N ASN A 54 -4.32 1.07 -21.31
CA ASN A 54 -4.77 -0.32 -21.29
C ASN A 54 -4.06 -1.15 -20.19
N LYS A 55 -3.96 -0.58 -18.99
CA LYS A 55 -3.34 -1.21 -17.82
C LYS A 55 -4.39 -1.46 -16.74
N ASN A 56 -4.47 -2.71 -16.30
CA ASN A 56 -5.36 -3.11 -15.22
C ASN A 56 -4.64 -4.12 -14.31
N GLY A 57 -4.21 -3.69 -13.12
CA GLY A 57 -3.49 -4.54 -12.19
C GLY A 57 -4.31 -5.73 -11.69
N PHE A 58 -5.64 -5.61 -11.64
CA PHE A 58 -6.52 -6.68 -11.16
C PHE A 58 -6.47 -7.95 -12.03
N GLU A 59 -6.18 -7.81 -13.33
CA GLU A 59 -6.04 -8.94 -14.26
C GLU A 59 -4.85 -9.84 -13.93
N ASN A 60 -3.91 -9.34 -13.12
CA ASN A 60 -2.71 -10.06 -12.71
C ASN A 60 -2.82 -10.69 -11.31
N ILE A 61 -4.00 -10.62 -10.70
CA ILE A 61 -4.27 -11.17 -9.36
C ILE A 61 -5.14 -12.43 -9.51
N PRO A 62 -4.68 -13.60 -9.02
CA PRO A 62 -5.51 -14.81 -8.99
C PRO A 62 -6.83 -14.58 -8.24
N HIS A 63 -7.93 -15.11 -8.77
CA HIS A 63 -9.28 -14.83 -8.27
C HIS A 63 -9.48 -15.19 -6.78
N ASN A 64 -8.88 -16.29 -6.32
CA ASN A 64 -8.90 -16.69 -4.90
C ASN A 64 -8.17 -15.67 -4.01
N LEU A 65 -7.02 -15.16 -4.46
CA LEU A 65 -6.25 -14.16 -3.73
C LEU A 65 -6.96 -12.80 -3.73
N LEU A 66 -7.63 -12.44 -4.82
CA LEU A 66 -8.45 -11.23 -4.86
C LEU A 66 -9.56 -11.28 -3.80
N LYS A 67 -10.24 -12.44 -3.63
CA LYS A 67 -11.23 -12.61 -2.56
C LYS A 67 -10.63 -12.37 -1.18
N GLU A 68 -9.45 -12.93 -0.90
CA GLU A 68 -8.76 -12.73 0.37
C GLU A 68 -8.42 -11.24 0.59
N LEU A 69 -7.83 -10.59 -0.42
CA LEU A 69 -7.50 -9.17 -0.40
C LEU A 69 -8.75 -8.30 -0.11
N GLU A 70 -9.90 -8.64 -0.66
CA GLU A 70 -11.15 -7.93 -0.41
C GLU A 70 -11.66 -8.05 1.04
N THR A 71 -11.19 -9.03 1.82
CA THR A 71 -11.56 -9.18 3.24
C THR A 71 -10.70 -8.34 4.20
N THR A 72 -9.53 -7.86 3.77
CA THR A 72 -8.67 -6.99 4.58
C THR A 72 -9.04 -5.52 4.44
N PHE A 73 -8.46 -4.66 5.26
CA PHE A 73 -8.64 -3.21 5.09
C PHE A 73 -8.15 -2.77 3.70
N ASN A 74 -9.07 -2.18 2.94
CA ASN A 74 -8.79 -1.71 1.59
C ASN A 74 -9.67 -0.51 1.22
N TYR A 75 -9.22 0.25 0.22
CA TYR A 75 -9.99 1.36 -0.34
C TYR A 75 -9.55 1.68 -1.76
N SER A 76 -10.50 2.19 -2.56
CA SER A 76 -10.25 2.54 -3.95
C SER A 76 -9.38 3.80 -4.07
N THR A 77 -8.54 3.83 -5.10
CA THR A 77 -7.78 5.01 -5.50
C THR A 77 -8.61 5.86 -6.47
N LYS A 78 -8.17 7.11 -6.69
CA LYS A 78 -8.86 8.05 -7.60
C LYS A 78 -9.11 7.52 -9.02
N ARG A 79 -8.28 6.57 -9.49
CA ARG A 79 -8.33 6.02 -10.85
C ARG A 79 -8.99 4.64 -10.93
N GLY A 80 -9.65 4.20 -9.87
CA GLY A 80 -10.31 2.88 -9.83
C GLY A 80 -9.38 1.72 -9.47
N GLY A 81 -8.10 1.99 -9.19
CA GLY A 81 -7.21 1.04 -8.52
C GLY A 81 -7.57 0.85 -7.05
N LYS A 82 -6.76 0.11 -6.29
CA LYS A 82 -7.03 -0.16 -4.87
C LYS A 82 -5.74 -0.34 -4.06
N HIS A 83 -5.76 0.12 -2.82
CA HIS A 83 -4.73 -0.21 -1.85
C HIS A 83 -5.26 -1.27 -0.89
N TYR A 84 -4.55 -2.40 -0.78
CA TYR A 84 -4.84 -3.47 0.18
C TYR A 84 -3.78 -3.49 1.28
N TRP A 85 -4.22 -3.34 2.52
CA TRP A 85 -3.34 -3.30 3.68
C TRP A 85 -3.29 -4.65 4.35
N LEU A 86 -2.09 -5.18 4.55
CA LEU A 86 -1.89 -6.54 5.04
C LEU A 86 -0.85 -6.57 6.15
N LYS A 87 -1.08 -7.40 7.16
CA LYS A 87 -0.04 -7.80 8.11
C LYS A 87 0.69 -9.00 7.52
N TYR A 88 1.91 -8.76 7.03
CA TYR A 88 2.68 -9.79 6.33
C TYR A 88 3.23 -10.82 7.33
N THR A 89 2.93 -12.09 7.10
CA THR A 89 3.35 -13.22 7.96
C THR A 89 4.43 -14.10 7.33
N GLY A 90 4.80 -13.84 6.07
CA GLY A 90 5.86 -14.57 5.39
C GLY A 90 7.25 -14.26 5.97
N THR A 91 8.24 -15.07 5.57
CA THR A 91 9.59 -15.04 6.16
C THR A 91 10.61 -14.37 5.26
N LYS A 92 10.27 -14.08 4.00
CA LYS A 92 11.21 -13.51 3.03
C LYS A 92 11.28 -11.99 3.13
N HIS A 93 12.44 -11.45 2.76
CA HIS A 93 12.62 -10.01 2.71
C HIS A 93 12.00 -9.41 1.43
N LEU A 94 10.92 -8.66 1.59
CA LEU A 94 10.22 -7.97 0.51
C LEU A 94 10.89 -6.65 0.13
N GLY A 95 10.88 -6.30 -1.16
CA GLY A 95 11.31 -5.01 -1.66
C GLY A 95 10.16 -4.03 -1.84
N ASN A 96 10.36 -2.75 -1.51
CA ASN A 96 9.46 -1.68 -1.94
C ASN A 96 9.70 -1.40 -3.44
N LYS A 97 8.90 -2.02 -4.32
CA LYS A 97 9.12 -2.00 -5.78
C LYS A 97 7.85 -2.28 -6.56
N THR A 98 7.92 -2.01 -7.87
CA THR A 98 6.91 -2.45 -8.83
C THR A 98 7.13 -3.89 -9.27
N SER A 99 6.03 -4.60 -9.58
CA SER A 99 6.06 -5.93 -10.21
C SER A 99 6.16 -5.87 -11.74
N ASN A 100 6.03 -4.68 -12.34
CA ASN A 100 5.78 -4.45 -13.78
C ASN A 100 4.43 -4.97 -14.30
N LYS A 101 3.51 -5.38 -13.41
CA LYS A 101 2.16 -5.85 -13.74
C LYS A 101 1.06 -4.88 -13.30
N SER A 102 1.39 -3.60 -13.18
CA SER A 102 0.49 -2.58 -12.58
C SER A 102 0.07 -2.94 -11.14
N ILE A 103 0.97 -3.62 -10.43
CA ILE A 103 0.87 -3.92 -9.01
C ILE A 103 2.20 -3.54 -8.39
N ASP A 104 2.16 -2.67 -7.40
CA ASP A 104 3.31 -2.24 -6.63
C ASP A 104 3.20 -2.75 -5.20
N LEU A 105 4.34 -2.91 -4.53
CA LEU A 105 4.39 -3.20 -3.10
C LEU A 105 5.00 -2.02 -2.36
N ARG A 106 4.29 -1.51 -1.34
CA ARG A 106 4.81 -0.53 -0.39
C ARG A 106 5.06 -1.20 0.95
N THR A 107 6.29 -1.11 1.43
CA THR A 107 6.68 -1.48 2.80
C THR A 107 6.92 -0.21 3.61
N GLU A 108 7.54 -0.31 4.79
CA GLU A 108 8.03 0.83 5.58
C GLU A 108 8.99 1.76 4.82
N LYS A 109 9.52 1.31 3.67
CA LYS A 109 10.38 2.08 2.76
C LYS A 109 9.61 2.80 1.65
N GLY A 110 8.28 2.70 1.65
CA GLY A 110 7.39 3.35 0.70
C GLY A 110 6.20 4.01 1.39
N TYR A 111 5.32 4.62 0.59
CA TYR A 111 4.08 5.23 1.06
C TYR A 111 3.03 5.20 -0.05
N VAL A 112 1.78 5.39 0.33
CA VAL A 112 0.66 5.60 -0.60
C VAL A 112 -0.06 6.90 -0.29
N VAL A 113 -0.78 7.44 -1.29
CA VAL A 113 -1.76 8.49 -1.04
C VAL A 113 -2.96 7.88 -0.32
N TYR A 114 -3.43 8.54 0.74
CA TYR A 114 -4.53 8.05 1.55
C TYR A 114 -5.84 8.72 1.13
N TRP A 115 -6.67 7.96 0.41
CA TRP A 115 -7.95 8.42 -0.15
C TRP A 115 -9.15 8.05 0.73
N HIS A 116 -8.92 7.27 1.79
CA HIS A 116 -9.99 6.88 2.71
C HIS A 116 -10.33 8.05 3.66
N THR A 117 -11.59 8.12 4.07
CA THR A 117 -12.13 9.24 4.85
C THR A 117 -11.91 9.07 6.36
N GLU A 118 -11.89 7.82 6.84
CA GLU A 118 -11.58 7.53 8.24
C GLU A 118 -10.08 7.63 8.50
N PRO A 119 -9.61 8.13 9.66
CA PRO A 119 -8.20 8.03 10.05
C PRO A 119 -7.71 6.58 10.06
N ILE A 120 -6.48 6.33 9.57
CA ILE A 120 -5.92 4.97 9.47
C ILE A 120 -5.86 4.26 10.82
N GLU A 121 -5.70 5.02 11.90
CA GLU A 121 -5.67 4.55 13.28
C GLU A 121 -6.94 3.78 13.64
N ASN A 122 -8.09 4.21 13.11
CA ASN A 122 -9.39 3.57 13.31
C ASN A 122 -9.59 2.32 12.43
N CYS A 123 -8.71 2.12 11.44
CA CYS A 123 -8.77 1.02 10.49
C CYS A 123 -7.80 -0.12 10.84
N LEU A 124 -6.87 0.07 11.80
CA LEU A 124 -5.82 -0.91 12.10
C LEU A 124 -6.35 -2.30 12.44
N GLY A 125 -7.47 -2.40 13.18
CA GLY A 125 -8.11 -3.67 13.53
C GLY A 125 -8.75 -4.42 12.33
N ARG A 126 -8.90 -3.74 11.19
CA ARG A 126 -9.42 -4.31 9.94
C ARG A 126 -8.31 -4.88 9.05
N ILE A 127 -7.03 -4.57 9.35
CA ILE A 127 -5.87 -5.13 8.63
C ILE A 127 -5.70 -6.59 9.04
N LYS A 128 -5.87 -7.50 8.08
CA LYS A 128 -5.74 -8.95 8.28
C LYS A 128 -4.34 -9.45 7.96
N GLU A 129 -4.01 -10.58 8.56
CA GLU A 129 -2.81 -11.33 8.26
C GLU A 129 -2.91 -11.99 6.88
N THR A 130 -1.77 -12.12 6.20
CA THR A 130 -1.69 -12.85 4.93
C THR A 130 -1.77 -14.36 5.14
N SER A 131 -2.48 -15.05 4.24
CA SER A 131 -2.40 -16.51 4.12
C SER A 131 -1.06 -16.97 3.54
N GLU A 132 -0.77 -18.27 3.65
CA GLU A 132 0.41 -18.88 3.03
C GLU A 132 0.41 -18.70 1.50
N GLN A 133 -0.73 -18.91 0.83
CA GLN A 133 -0.85 -18.70 -0.61
C GLN A 133 -0.62 -17.24 -1.01
N LEU A 134 -1.13 -16.29 -0.21
CA LEU A 134 -0.90 -14.88 -0.45
C LEU A 134 0.57 -14.51 -0.23
N ASN A 135 1.22 -15.08 0.78
CA ASN A 135 2.66 -14.92 1.00
C ASN A 135 3.46 -15.40 -0.21
N GLU A 136 3.21 -16.62 -0.70
CA GLU A 136 3.91 -17.16 -1.87
C GLU A 136 3.78 -16.26 -3.10
N TRP A 137 2.58 -15.75 -3.37
CA TRP A 137 2.32 -14.85 -4.49
C TRP A 137 3.04 -13.49 -4.34
N ILE A 138 2.94 -12.86 -3.17
CA ILE A 138 3.63 -11.59 -2.87
C ILE A 138 5.13 -11.78 -3.00
N GLU A 139 5.68 -12.83 -2.40
CA GLU A 139 7.10 -13.11 -2.41
C GLU A 139 7.63 -13.37 -3.83
N GLY A 140 6.87 -14.10 -4.65
CA GLY A 140 7.22 -14.37 -6.05
C GLY A 140 7.33 -13.09 -6.90
N LEU A 141 6.58 -12.04 -6.55
CA LEU A 141 6.61 -10.76 -7.25
C LEU A 141 7.66 -9.79 -6.68
N PHE A 142 7.83 -9.77 -5.36
CA PHE A 142 8.46 -8.65 -4.66
C PHE A 142 9.71 -9.00 -3.85
N CYS A 143 10.08 -10.28 -3.72
CA CYS A 143 11.39 -10.62 -3.15
C CYS A 143 12.54 -10.17 -4.05
N TYR A 144 13.66 -9.82 -3.42
CA TYR A 144 14.92 -9.69 -4.16
C TYR A 144 15.37 -11.08 -4.59
N LYS A 145 15.61 -11.26 -5.89
CA LYS A 145 16.32 -12.44 -6.37
C LYS A 145 17.76 -12.31 -5.88
N VAL A 146 18.22 -13.28 -5.10
CA VAL A 146 19.66 -13.46 -4.87
C VAL A 146 20.26 -13.70 -6.26
N LYS A 147 21.19 -12.84 -6.66
CA LYS A 147 21.94 -13.02 -7.91
C LYS A 147 22.97 -14.11 -7.73
#